data_AF-A0A921UPU2-F1
#
_entry.id   AF-A0A921UPU2-F1
#
_cell.length_a   1.000
_cell.length_b   1.000
_cell.length_c   1.000
_cell.angle_alpha   90.00
_cell.angle_beta   90.00
_cell.angle_gamma   90.00
#
_symmetry.space_group_name_H-M   'P 1'
#
loop_
_entity.id
_entity.type
_entity.pdbx_description
1 polymer ?
#
loop_
_entity_poly.entity_id
_entity_poly.type
_entity_poly.pdbx_seq_one_letter_code
_entity_poly.pdbx_strand_id
1 'polypeptide(L)'
;MGSGMSRCRRRSFGAGASGGMLPLLALQVLIEYGRAGASRPPVTAALLAANALIYLRPGALDGILPSLTRVSFNPWLIIEYGDLVRFFLSPFYHLSESHLFYNMTSLLWKGIQLETSMGSVEFASMVAALLGLSQGITLLLSKGLLLLGDYTAYYNQYAVGFSGVLFAMKVVLNAWSEDFVYLHGMVIPAKYAAWAELILIQVFIPGTSFLGHLSGILAGLVYLWLKRALNGPDPVTLLMSSIAKVVTWPVRFAQNLLWSAHSQGRFTGRGRVGRRQSARDAPRRLWRCSTCTYDNSASTDICEMCNTAREDNAFSQRQDHQAGGNGELSVNEIRRRRLQRFDR
;
A
#
# COMPACT_ATOMS: atom_id res chain seq x y z
N MET A 1 -31.16 65.45 -2.43
CA MET A 1 -32.08 64.30 -2.69
C MET A 1 -31.33 63.36 -3.63
N GLY A 2 -30.93 62.14 -3.34
CA GLY A 2 -31.12 61.22 -2.23
C GLY A 2 -30.65 59.86 -2.79
N SER A 3 -29.45 59.44 -2.39
CA SER A 3 -28.77 58.22 -2.85
C SER A 3 -29.54 56.96 -2.43
N GLY A 4 -29.62 55.96 -3.31
CA GLY A 4 -30.27 54.67 -3.03
C GLY A 4 -29.59 53.52 -3.73
N MET A 5 -28.42 53.11 -3.22
CA MET A 5 -27.74 51.87 -3.58
C MET A 5 -28.59 50.68 -3.13
N SER A 6 -29.08 49.88 -4.08
CA SER A 6 -29.78 48.63 -3.83
C SER A 6 -28.78 47.57 -3.33
N ARG A 7 -28.70 47.45 -2.00
CA ARG A 7 -28.01 46.36 -1.30
C ARG A 7 -28.63 45.02 -1.72
N CYS A 8 -27.87 44.25 -2.49
CA CYS A 8 -28.11 42.83 -2.68
C CYS A 8 -28.03 42.14 -1.30
N ARG A 9 -29.20 41.74 -0.79
CA ARG A 9 -29.38 41.11 0.51
C ARG A 9 -28.71 39.73 0.45
N ARG A 10 -27.54 39.60 1.09
CA ARG A 10 -26.90 38.31 1.40
C ARG A 10 -27.98 37.38 1.95
N ARG A 11 -28.24 36.28 1.23
CA ARG A 11 -28.91 35.12 1.81
C ARG A 11 -27.99 34.60 2.91
N SER A 12 -28.31 34.99 4.14
CA SER A 12 -27.85 34.33 5.35
C SER A 12 -28.12 32.84 5.16
N PHE A 13 -27.06 32.03 5.14
CA PHE A 13 -27.18 30.60 5.39
C PHE A 13 -27.76 30.49 6.79
N GLY A 14 -29.08 30.33 6.85
CA GLY A 14 -29.78 30.06 8.09
C GLY A 14 -29.09 28.89 8.76
N ALA A 15 -28.81 29.07 10.05
CA ALA A 15 -28.66 27.99 11.00
C ALA A 15 -29.87 27.05 10.84
N GLY A 16 -29.75 26.08 9.94
CA GLY A 16 -30.67 24.99 9.80
C GLY A 16 -30.56 24.16 11.07
N ALA A 17 -31.70 23.84 11.67
CA ALA A 17 -31.83 23.01 12.85
C ALA A 17 -30.81 21.86 12.81
N SER A 18 -29.89 21.82 13.79
CA SER A 18 -28.99 20.69 14.00
C SER A 18 -29.85 19.44 14.06
N GLY A 19 -29.65 18.51 13.13
CA GLY A 19 -30.43 17.29 13.01
C GLY A 19 -30.07 16.29 14.08
N GLY A 20 -30.06 16.68 15.37
CA GLY A 20 -29.91 15.84 16.57
C GLY A 20 -28.66 14.96 16.68
N MET A 21 -27.89 14.76 15.61
CA MET A 21 -26.86 13.73 15.50
C MET A 21 -25.54 14.19 16.09
N LEU A 22 -25.18 15.48 15.99
CA LEU A 22 -23.98 16.01 16.64
C LEU A 22 -24.02 15.86 18.18
N PRO A 23 -25.11 16.22 18.89
CA PRO A 23 -25.26 15.91 20.31
C PRO A 23 -25.19 14.41 20.61
N LEU A 24 -25.77 13.56 19.76
CA LEU A 24 -25.69 12.11 19.94
C LEU A 24 -24.27 11.58 19.77
N LEU A 25 -23.51 12.09 18.80
CA LEU A 25 -22.09 11.76 18.63
C LEU A 25 -21.29 12.20 19.86
N ALA A 26 -21.52 13.42 20.35
CA ALA A 26 -20.87 13.91 21.55
C ALA A 26 -21.19 13.02 22.77
N LEU A 27 -22.46 12.63 22.93
CA LEU A 27 -22.87 11.71 23.98
C LEU A 27 -22.19 10.34 23.86
N GLN A 28 -22.09 9.78 22.64
CA GLN A 28 -21.36 8.53 22.40
C GLN A 28 -19.89 8.65 22.81
N VAL A 29 -19.21 9.72 22.40
CA VAL A 29 -17.81 9.97 22.78
C VAL A 29 -17.67 10.11 24.30
N LEU A 30 -18.57 10.85 24.96
CA LEU A 30 -18.57 11.00 26.42
C LEU A 30 -18.80 9.67 27.14
N ILE A 31 -19.70 8.82 26.64
CA ILE A 31 -19.95 7.50 27.21
C ILE A 31 -18.73 6.60 27.05
N GLU A 32 -18.11 6.57 25.87
CA GLU A 32 -16.95 5.71 25.61
C GLU A 32 -15.68 6.18 26.34
N TYR A 33 -15.44 7.49 26.48
CA TYR A 33 -14.24 8.02 27.15
C TYR A 33 -14.43 8.35 28.65
N GLY A 34 -15.67 8.60 29.07
CA GLY A 34 -16.02 9.09 30.40
C GLY A 34 -16.27 7.99 31.43
N ARG A 35 -16.49 6.74 31.01
CA ARG A 35 -16.62 5.60 31.93
C ARG A 35 -15.34 5.42 32.76
N ALA A 36 -15.51 5.10 34.05
CA ALA A 36 -14.39 4.75 34.92
C ALA A 36 -13.66 3.52 34.35
N GLY A 37 -12.34 3.60 34.23
CA GLY A 37 -11.52 2.54 33.62
C GLY A 37 -11.55 2.49 32.09
N ALA A 38 -12.24 3.41 31.40
CA ALA A 38 -12.23 3.45 29.94
C ALA A 38 -10.83 3.75 29.37
N SER A 39 -10.47 3.06 28.29
CA SER A 39 -9.34 3.42 27.44
C SER A 39 -9.57 4.80 26.84
N ARG A 40 -8.55 5.67 26.84
CA ARG A 40 -8.62 7.02 26.25
C ARG A 40 -7.62 7.15 25.10
N PRO A 41 -7.86 6.48 23.96
CA PRO A 41 -6.94 6.46 22.84
C PRO A 41 -6.78 7.87 22.23
N PRO A 42 -5.63 8.54 22.42
CA PRO A 42 -5.48 9.95 22.11
C PRO A 42 -5.56 10.27 20.62
N VAL A 43 -5.07 9.39 19.74
CA VAL A 43 -5.06 9.65 18.30
C VAL A 43 -6.46 9.55 17.72
N THR A 44 -7.25 8.58 18.19
CA THR A 44 -8.68 8.45 17.86
C THR A 44 -9.44 9.70 18.29
N ALA A 45 -9.24 10.19 19.52
CA ALA A 45 -9.84 11.43 19.99
C ALA A 45 -9.42 12.65 19.13
N ALA A 46 -8.14 12.74 18.79
CA ALA A 46 -7.62 13.82 17.94
C ALA A 46 -8.24 13.79 16.52
N LEU A 47 -8.39 12.61 15.92
CA LEU A 47 -9.01 12.45 14.60
C LEU A 47 -10.50 12.81 14.64
N LEU A 48 -11.24 12.39 15.69
CA LEU A 48 -12.64 12.77 15.90
C LEU A 48 -12.78 14.29 16.02
N ALA A 49 -11.93 14.91 16.84
CA ALA A 49 -11.93 16.36 17.03
C ALA A 49 -11.57 17.10 15.75
N ALA A 50 -10.56 16.66 15.00
CA ALA A 50 -10.16 17.28 13.73
C ALA A 50 -11.29 17.29 12.71
N ASN A 51 -11.96 16.15 12.50
CA ASN A 51 -13.09 16.04 11.58
C ASN A 51 -14.29 16.89 12.03
N ALA A 52 -14.61 16.89 13.33
CA ALA A 52 -15.68 17.71 13.90
C ALA A 52 -15.39 19.22 13.77
N LEU A 53 -14.18 19.66 14.08
CA LEU A 53 -13.77 21.07 13.97
C LEU A 53 -13.76 21.55 12.51
N ILE A 54 -13.29 20.72 11.58
CA ILE A 54 -13.31 21.03 10.14
C ILE A 54 -14.74 21.14 9.62
N TYR A 55 -15.67 20.34 10.13
CA TYR A 55 -17.08 20.41 9.76
C TYR A 55 -17.80 21.63 10.39
N LEU A 56 -17.60 21.87 11.69
CA LEU A 56 -18.28 22.93 12.43
C LEU A 56 -17.76 24.34 12.11
N ARG A 57 -16.48 24.45 11.75
CA ARG A 57 -15.80 25.72 11.38
C ARG A 57 -16.06 26.86 12.40
N PRO A 58 -15.81 26.67 13.71
CA PRO A 58 -16.15 27.69 14.70
C PRO A 58 -15.23 28.93 14.59
N GLY A 59 -15.83 30.12 14.66
CA GLY A 59 -15.11 31.39 14.79
C GLY A 59 -14.10 31.63 13.67
N ALA A 60 -12.84 31.88 14.04
CA ALA A 60 -11.76 32.17 13.09
C ALA A 60 -11.41 30.99 12.16
N LEU A 61 -11.78 29.75 12.52
CA LEU A 61 -11.50 28.58 11.67
C LEU A 61 -12.24 28.66 10.33
N ASP A 62 -13.42 29.28 10.26
CA ASP A 62 -14.15 29.42 8.99
C ASP A 62 -13.37 30.22 7.94
N GLY A 63 -12.64 31.25 8.38
CA GLY A 63 -11.81 32.08 7.50
C GLY A 63 -10.49 31.43 7.07
N ILE A 64 -9.96 30.49 7.86
CA ILE A 64 -8.69 29.81 7.58
C ILE A 64 -8.93 28.57 6.70
N LEU A 65 -10.02 27.84 6.95
CA LEU A 65 -10.27 26.57 6.30
C LEU A 65 -10.76 26.77 4.86
N PRO A 66 -10.14 26.11 3.85
CA PRO A 66 -10.56 26.21 2.46
C PRO A 66 -11.96 25.64 2.24
N SER A 67 -12.75 26.26 1.37
CA SER A 67 -14.11 25.79 1.06
C SER A 67 -14.11 24.38 0.47
N LEU A 68 -15.26 23.68 0.60
CA LEU A 68 -15.46 22.34 0.07
C LEU A 68 -15.05 22.20 -1.42
N THR A 69 -15.35 23.21 -2.24
CA THR A 69 -15.00 23.26 -3.67
C THR A 69 -13.51 23.27 -3.96
N ARG A 70 -12.68 23.76 -3.01
CA ARG A 70 -11.22 23.79 -3.12
C ARG A 70 -10.56 22.51 -2.65
N VAL A 71 -11.23 21.74 -1.80
CA VAL A 71 -10.66 20.53 -1.18
C VAL A 71 -11.27 19.23 -1.67
N SER A 72 -12.41 19.27 -2.37
CA SER A 72 -13.05 18.06 -2.89
C SER A 72 -12.09 17.27 -3.76
N PHE A 73 -11.99 15.97 -3.49
CA PHE A 73 -11.11 15.07 -4.21
C PHE A 73 -11.53 15.02 -5.68
N ASN A 74 -10.63 15.40 -6.57
CA ASN A 74 -10.84 15.33 -8.01
C ASN A 74 -9.56 14.76 -8.66
N PRO A 75 -9.61 13.58 -9.30
CA PRO A 75 -8.44 12.92 -9.85
C PRO A 75 -7.69 13.78 -10.87
N TRP A 76 -8.42 14.43 -11.78
CA TRP A 76 -7.83 15.30 -12.79
C TRP A 76 -7.06 16.46 -12.15
N LEU A 77 -7.66 17.18 -11.21
CA LEU A 77 -6.99 18.31 -10.57
C LEU A 77 -5.74 17.90 -9.77
N ILE A 78 -5.80 16.76 -9.09
CA ILE A 78 -4.68 16.24 -8.31
C ILE A 78 -3.53 15.81 -9.22
N ILE A 79 -3.82 15.10 -10.32
CA ILE A 79 -2.78 14.58 -11.20
C ILE A 79 -2.20 15.66 -12.09
N GLU A 80 -3.04 16.51 -12.67
CA GLU A 80 -2.61 17.50 -13.67
C GLU A 80 -1.92 18.71 -13.01
N TYR A 81 -2.43 19.17 -11.87
CA TYR A 81 -1.93 20.37 -11.19
C TYR A 81 -1.18 20.08 -9.90
N GLY A 82 -1.01 18.80 -9.52
CA GLY A 82 -0.34 18.44 -8.27
C GLY A 82 -1.07 18.97 -7.03
N ASP A 83 -2.41 19.07 -7.07
CA ASP A 83 -3.21 19.62 -5.97
C ASP A 83 -3.24 18.70 -4.74
N LEU A 84 -2.15 18.74 -3.96
CA LEU A 84 -1.99 17.96 -2.73
C LEU A 84 -2.98 18.38 -1.64
N VAL A 85 -3.53 19.59 -1.71
CA VAL A 85 -4.57 20.04 -0.78
C VAL A 85 -5.81 19.18 -0.94
N ARG A 86 -6.27 18.93 -2.17
CA ARG A 86 -7.37 17.98 -2.42
C ARG A 86 -7.03 16.56 -1.99
N PHE A 87 -5.81 16.12 -2.26
CA PHE A 87 -5.37 14.76 -1.93
C PHE A 87 -5.42 14.49 -0.42
N PHE A 88 -4.86 15.39 0.40
CA PHE A 88 -4.75 15.17 1.85
C PHE A 88 -5.93 15.68 2.66
N LEU A 89 -6.61 16.74 2.22
CA LEU A 89 -7.65 17.41 3.02
C LEU A 89 -9.06 16.88 2.74
N SER A 90 -9.33 16.36 1.54
CA SER A 90 -10.66 15.80 1.19
C SER A 90 -11.20 14.76 2.17
N PRO A 91 -10.40 13.86 2.81
CA PRO A 91 -10.94 12.89 3.76
C PRO A 91 -11.53 13.52 5.01
N PHE A 92 -11.13 14.74 5.36
CA PHE A 92 -11.56 15.39 6.60
C PHE A 92 -12.80 16.26 6.43
N TYR A 93 -13.23 16.51 5.19
CA TYR A 93 -14.41 17.28 4.88
C TYR A 93 -15.64 16.38 4.73
N HIS A 94 -16.81 16.87 5.12
CA HIS A 94 -18.07 16.12 5.08
C HIS A 94 -19.18 16.99 4.49
N LEU A 95 -20.07 16.39 3.72
CA LEU A 95 -21.15 17.09 3.00
C LEU A 95 -22.38 17.39 3.88
N SER A 96 -22.58 16.62 4.93
CA SER A 96 -23.76 16.69 5.79
C SER A 96 -23.46 16.21 7.21
N GLU A 97 -24.38 16.52 8.13
CA GLU A 97 -24.31 16.10 9.53
C GLU A 97 -24.37 14.57 9.65
N SER A 98 -25.26 13.93 8.89
CA SER A 98 -25.35 12.46 8.83
C SER A 98 -24.06 11.81 8.33
N HIS A 99 -23.44 12.38 7.29
CA HIS A 99 -22.20 11.86 6.75
C HIS A 99 -21.06 11.94 7.78
N LEU A 100 -20.93 13.08 8.49
CA LEU A 100 -19.98 13.18 9.60
C LEU A 100 -20.32 12.19 10.72
N PHE A 101 -21.58 12.13 11.15
CA PHE A 101 -22.03 11.26 12.24
C PHE A 101 -21.63 9.80 11.99
N TYR A 102 -22.02 9.22 10.85
CA TYR A 102 -21.72 7.82 10.56
C TYR A 102 -20.21 7.55 10.44
N ASN A 103 -19.45 8.46 9.82
CA ASN A 103 -17.99 8.33 9.76
C ASN A 103 -17.36 8.39 11.16
N MET A 104 -17.78 9.32 12.01
CA MET A 104 -17.18 9.51 13.32
C MET A 104 -17.59 8.44 14.31
N THR A 105 -18.83 7.94 14.27
CA THR A 105 -19.22 6.74 15.03
C THR A 105 -18.38 5.54 14.58
N SER A 106 -18.22 5.32 13.27
CA SER A 106 -17.38 4.25 12.73
C SER A 106 -15.91 4.38 13.14
N LEU A 107 -15.37 5.61 13.16
CA LEU A 107 -14.03 5.94 13.63
C LEU A 107 -13.87 5.67 15.13
N LEU A 108 -14.85 6.06 15.95
CA LEU A 108 -14.82 5.88 17.40
C LEU A 108 -14.64 4.40 17.74
N TRP A 109 -15.50 3.53 17.20
CA TRP A 109 -15.44 2.09 17.48
C TRP A 109 -14.17 1.42 16.94
N LYS A 110 -13.82 1.69 15.67
CA LYS A 110 -12.64 1.06 15.04
C LYS A 110 -11.33 1.61 15.61
N GLY A 111 -11.29 2.91 15.84
CA GLY A 111 -10.14 3.62 16.41
C GLY A 111 -9.83 3.15 17.82
N ILE A 112 -10.83 3.05 18.70
CA ILE A 112 -10.62 2.53 20.06
C ILE A 112 -10.01 1.12 20.03
N GLN A 113 -10.57 0.22 19.22
CA GLN A 113 -10.09 -1.17 19.15
C GLN A 113 -8.67 -1.26 18.56
N LEU A 114 -8.41 -0.56 17.45
CA LEU A 114 -7.13 -0.60 16.78
C LEU A 114 -6.04 0.09 17.62
N GLU A 115 -6.30 1.29 18.11
CA GLU A 115 -5.32 2.06 18.89
C GLU A 115 -4.98 1.39 20.22
N THR A 116 -5.96 0.77 20.89
CA THR A 116 -5.71 0.04 22.13
C THR A 116 -4.91 -1.25 21.88
N SER A 117 -5.09 -1.91 20.73
CA SER A 117 -4.41 -3.18 20.43
C SER A 117 -2.99 -3.02 19.90
N MET A 118 -2.68 -1.95 19.16
CA MET A 118 -1.33 -1.71 18.59
C MET A 118 -0.57 -0.53 19.20
N GLY A 119 -1.23 0.29 20.02
CA GLY A 119 -0.66 1.52 20.56
C GLY A 119 -0.78 2.72 19.61
N SER A 120 -0.74 3.92 20.19
CA SER A 120 -1.01 5.19 19.50
C SER A 120 -0.06 5.51 18.34
N VAL A 121 1.24 5.21 18.48
CA VAL A 121 2.22 5.53 17.43
C VAL A 121 2.01 4.64 16.21
N GLU A 122 1.87 3.34 16.41
CA GLU A 122 1.62 2.39 15.32
C GLU A 122 0.25 2.69 14.68
N PHE A 123 -0.77 2.98 15.48
CA PHE A 123 -2.08 3.36 14.97
C PHE A 123 -2.04 4.65 14.12
N ALA A 124 -1.36 5.70 14.58
CA ALA A 124 -1.19 6.94 13.81
C ALA A 124 -0.46 6.67 12.48
N SER A 125 0.61 5.88 12.51
CA SER A 125 1.37 5.52 11.31
C SER A 125 0.51 4.71 10.32
N MET A 126 -0.32 3.80 10.82
CA MET A 126 -1.26 3.03 10.02
C MET A 126 -2.30 3.95 9.38
N VAL A 127 -2.95 4.83 10.14
CA VAL A 127 -3.96 5.76 9.61
C VAL A 127 -3.36 6.64 8.51
N ALA A 128 -2.14 7.15 8.71
CA ALA A 128 -1.44 7.94 7.70
C ALA A 128 -1.15 7.12 6.42
N ALA A 129 -0.68 5.88 6.56
CA ALA A 129 -0.46 4.98 5.43
C ALA A 129 -1.76 4.64 4.69
N LEU A 130 -2.84 4.34 5.41
CA LEU A 130 -4.14 4.02 4.84
C LEU A 130 -4.78 5.23 4.13
N LEU A 131 -4.57 6.45 4.63
CA LEU A 131 -4.97 7.68 3.95
C LEU A 131 -4.24 7.79 2.60
N GLY A 132 -2.91 7.72 2.60
CA GLY A 132 -2.13 7.80 1.36
C GLY A 132 -2.49 6.70 0.36
N LEU A 133 -2.61 5.45 0.83
CA LEU A 133 -2.95 4.30 -0.02
C LEU A 133 -4.36 4.39 -0.59
N SER A 134 -5.37 4.76 0.22
CA SER A 134 -6.76 4.86 -0.27
C SER A 134 -6.91 5.97 -1.31
N GLN A 135 -6.31 7.14 -1.06
CA GLN A 135 -6.32 8.25 -2.01
C GLN A 135 -5.54 7.89 -3.29
N GLY A 136 -4.34 7.32 -3.15
CA GLY A 136 -3.50 6.90 -4.28
C GLY A 136 -4.15 5.82 -5.15
N ILE A 137 -4.76 4.81 -4.54
CA ILE A 137 -5.50 3.76 -5.27
C ILE A 137 -6.71 4.37 -5.98
N THR A 138 -7.41 5.33 -5.37
CA THR A 138 -8.51 6.04 -6.03
C THR A 138 -8.03 6.73 -7.31
N LEU A 139 -6.89 7.44 -7.26
CA LEU A 139 -6.30 8.05 -8.45
C LEU A 139 -5.97 7.03 -9.55
N LEU A 140 -5.35 5.90 -9.17
CA LEU A 140 -5.00 4.84 -10.11
C LEU A 140 -6.25 4.22 -10.76
N LEU A 141 -7.30 3.96 -9.98
CA LEU A 141 -8.56 3.42 -10.49
C LEU A 141 -9.28 4.42 -11.41
N SER A 142 -9.40 5.70 -11.00
CA SER A 142 -10.01 6.74 -11.84
C SER A 142 -9.25 6.93 -13.15
N LYS A 143 -7.91 6.89 -13.13
CA LYS A 143 -7.10 6.96 -14.35
C LYS A 143 -7.21 5.69 -15.20
N GLY A 144 -7.31 4.52 -14.58
CA GLY A 144 -7.56 3.26 -15.28
C GLY A 144 -8.91 3.26 -15.99
N LEU A 145 -9.96 3.76 -15.33
CA LEU A 145 -11.29 3.93 -15.90
C LEU A 145 -11.31 4.90 -17.08
N LEU A 146 -10.53 5.98 -17.02
CA LEU A 146 -10.33 6.89 -18.17
C LEU A 146 -9.80 6.13 -19.39
N LEU A 147 -8.82 5.22 -19.21
CA LEU A 147 -8.28 4.41 -20.30
C LEU A 147 -9.30 3.40 -20.85
N LEU A 148 -10.30 3.03 -20.06
CA LEU A 148 -11.42 2.18 -20.46
C LEU A 148 -12.60 2.97 -21.06
N GLY A 149 -12.46 4.30 -21.20
CA GLY A 149 -13.46 5.18 -21.80
C GLY A 149 -14.44 5.80 -20.81
N ASP A 150 -14.27 5.63 -19.49
CA ASP A 150 -15.05 6.34 -18.49
C ASP A 150 -14.36 7.64 -18.06
N TYR A 151 -14.78 8.72 -18.70
CA TYR A 151 -14.30 10.07 -18.44
C TYR A 151 -14.88 10.67 -17.15
N THR A 152 -16.01 10.15 -16.65
CA THR A 152 -16.74 10.75 -15.53
C THR A 152 -16.01 10.55 -14.21
N ALA A 153 -15.49 9.34 -13.98
CA ALA A 153 -14.69 9.00 -12.80
C ALA A 153 -13.39 9.81 -12.69
N TYR A 154 -12.87 10.34 -13.81
CA TYR A 154 -11.62 11.10 -13.83
C TYR A 154 -11.84 12.61 -13.72
N TYR A 155 -12.72 13.18 -14.56
CA TYR A 155 -12.91 14.64 -14.65
C TYR A 155 -13.99 15.17 -13.71
N ASN A 156 -15.09 14.43 -13.54
CA ASN A 156 -16.31 14.91 -12.88
C ASN A 156 -16.52 14.32 -11.48
N GLN A 157 -15.58 13.51 -11.01
CA GLN A 157 -15.63 12.97 -9.66
C GLN A 157 -15.23 14.05 -8.66
N TYR A 158 -16.10 14.29 -7.69
CA TYR A 158 -15.84 15.11 -6.51
C TYR A 158 -16.27 14.35 -5.27
N ALA A 159 -15.31 13.95 -4.44
CA ALA A 159 -15.57 13.18 -3.24
C ALA A 159 -14.93 13.84 -2.01
N VAL A 160 -15.54 13.64 -0.85
CA VAL A 160 -15.00 14.03 0.46
C VAL A 160 -15.40 12.97 1.48
N GLY A 161 -14.73 12.95 2.62
CA GLY A 161 -15.12 12.13 3.76
C GLY A 161 -14.10 11.05 4.10
N PHE A 162 -14.08 10.68 5.37
CA PHE A 162 -13.06 9.81 5.95
C PHE A 162 -13.31 8.32 5.65
N SER A 163 -14.41 8.01 4.96
CA SER A 163 -14.93 6.66 4.75
C SER A 163 -13.94 5.72 4.07
N GLY A 164 -13.17 6.18 3.08
CA GLY A 164 -12.12 5.35 2.45
C GLY A 164 -11.09 4.84 3.46
N VAL A 165 -10.68 5.68 4.41
CA VAL A 165 -9.77 5.29 5.50
C VAL A 165 -10.48 4.33 6.47
N LEU A 166 -11.76 4.55 6.75
CA LEU A 166 -12.55 3.68 7.64
C LEU A 166 -12.77 2.28 7.06
N PHE A 167 -13.00 2.17 5.74
CA PHE A 167 -13.03 0.88 5.04
C PHE A 167 -11.69 0.17 5.13
N ALA A 168 -10.59 0.91 4.95
CA ALA A 168 -9.26 0.36 5.09
C ALA A 168 -8.97 -0.13 6.53
N MET A 169 -9.32 0.67 7.54
CA MET A 169 -9.24 0.30 8.95
C MET A 169 -10.09 -0.92 9.27
N LYS A 170 -11.28 -1.04 8.67
CA LYS A 170 -12.14 -2.22 8.84
C LYS A 170 -11.48 -3.48 8.32
N VAL A 171 -10.81 -3.41 7.16
CA VAL A 171 -10.04 -4.53 6.62
C VAL A 171 -8.91 -4.92 7.58
N VAL A 172 -8.15 -3.95 8.10
CA VAL A 172 -7.06 -4.25 9.05
C VAL A 172 -7.58 -4.87 10.35
N LEU A 173 -8.65 -4.31 10.92
CA LEU A 173 -9.25 -4.79 12.17
C LEU A 173 -9.75 -6.24 12.05
N ASN A 174 -10.35 -6.60 10.92
CA ASN A 174 -10.98 -7.90 10.73
C ASN A 174 -10.11 -8.91 9.95
N ALA A 175 -8.87 -8.56 9.61
CA ALA A 175 -8.00 -9.38 8.77
C ALA A 175 -7.75 -10.79 9.33
N TRP A 176 -7.78 -10.91 10.65
CA TRP A 176 -7.42 -12.11 11.41
C TRP A 176 -8.49 -12.52 12.42
N SER A 177 -9.67 -11.90 12.36
CA SER A 177 -10.79 -12.31 13.21
C SER A 177 -11.46 -13.53 12.57
N GLU A 178 -11.57 -14.60 13.36
CA GLU A 178 -12.41 -15.76 13.04
C GLU A 178 -13.85 -15.58 13.54
N ASP A 179 -14.18 -14.39 14.04
CA ASP A 179 -15.50 -14.07 14.55
C ASP A 179 -16.49 -13.83 13.41
N PHE A 180 -17.77 -13.86 13.76
CA PHE A 180 -18.87 -13.48 12.90
C PHE A 180 -19.42 -12.13 13.33
N VAL A 181 -19.76 -11.30 12.36
CA VAL A 181 -20.38 -10.00 12.60
C VAL A 181 -21.82 -10.05 12.09
N TYR A 182 -22.73 -9.54 12.90
CA TYR A 182 -24.12 -9.31 12.50
C TYR A 182 -24.21 -8.01 11.72
N LEU A 183 -24.52 -8.10 10.42
CA LEU A 183 -24.75 -6.97 9.54
C LEU A 183 -26.16 -7.07 8.96
N HIS A 184 -27.06 -6.20 9.41
CA HIS A 184 -28.44 -6.08 8.88
C HIS A 184 -29.21 -7.42 8.86
N GLY A 185 -29.14 -8.18 9.95
CA GLY A 185 -29.82 -9.47 10.09
C GLY A 185 -29.08 -10.66 9.47
N MET A 186 -27.93 -10.43 8.81
CA MET A 186 -27.09 -11.50 8.26
C MET A 186 -25.85 -11.74 9.14
N VAL A 187 -25.50 -13.01 9.32
CA VAL A 187 -24.27 -13.45 9.99
C VAL A 187 -23.19 -13.64 8.94
N ILE A 188 -22.15 -12.80 8.97
CA ILE A 188 -21.09 -12.81 7.97
C ILE A 188 -19.75 -12.95 8.68
N PRO A 189 -18.81 -13.79 8.19
CA PRO A 189 -17.46 -13.84 8.73
C PRO A 189 -16.82 -12.44 8.73
N ALA A 190 -16.21 -12.05 9.83
CA ALA A 190 -15.66 -10.70 10.04
C ALA A 190 -14.74 -10.25 8.90
N LYS A 191 -13.94 -11.18 8.35
CA LYS A 191 -13.05 -10.96 7.20
C LYS A 191 -13.75 -10.42 5.94
N TYR A 192 -15.04 -10.71 5.76
CA TYR A 192 -15.84 -10.23 4.62
C TYR A 192 -16.70 -9.01 4.96
N ALA A 193 -16.68 -8.52 6.20
CA ALA A 193 -17.56 -7.46 6.66
C ALA A 193 -17.37 -6.15 5.88
N ALA A 194 -16.16 -5.84 5.39
CA ALA A 194 -15.91 -4.66 4.56
C ALA A 194 -16.58 -4.76 3.18
N TRP A 195 -16.55 -5.94 2.56
CA TRP A 195 -17.22 -6.19 1.28
C TRP A 195 -18.74 -6.17 1.43
N ALA A 196 -19.27 -6.79 2.48
CA ALA A 196 -20.70 -6.76 2.78
C ALA A 196 -21.21 -5.33 3.02
N GLU A 197 -20.46 -4.51 3.77
CA GLU A 197 -20.80 -3.10 3.99
C GLU A 197 -20.74 -2.29 2.69
N LEU A 198 -19.77 -2.54 1.80
CA LEU A 198 -19.71 -1.89 0.49
C LEU A 198 -20.97 -2.17 -0.34
N ILE A 199 -21.37 -3.44 -0.45
CA ILE A 199 -22.57 -3.85 -1.19
C ILE A 199 -23.80 -3.17 -0.60
N LEU A 200 -23.92 -3.18 0.73
CA LEU A 200 -25.05 -2.59 1.43
C LEU A 200 -25.15 -1.08 1.16
N ILE A 201 -24.06 -0.33 1.31
CA ILE A 201 -24.05 1.11 1.04
C ILE A 201 -24.41 1.40 -0.41
N GLN A 202 -23.92 0.59 -1.36
CA GLN A 202 -24.25 0.79 -2.77
C GLN A 202 -25.73 0.56 -3.09
N VAL A 203 -26.39 -0.36 -2.38
CA VAL A 203 -27.82 -0.65 -2.54
C VAL A 203 -28.69 0.43 -1.88
N PHE A 204 -28.36 0.84 -0.66
CA PHE A 204 -29.22 1.72 0.14
C PHE A 204 -28.92 3.21 -0.01
N ILE A 205 -27.69 3.57 -0.37
CA ILE A 205 -27.24 4.97 -0.49
C ILE A 205 -26.53 5.18 -1.84
N PRO A 206 -27.28 5.09 -2.96
CA PRO A 206 -26.73 5.35 -4.28
C PRO A 206 -26.25 6.81 -4.38
N GLY A 207 -25.03 7.02 -4.86
CA GLY A 207 -24.41 8.34 -4.98
C GLY A 207 -23.24 8.61 -4.02
N THR A 208 -22.93 7.68 -3.11
CA THR A 208 -21.64 7.70 -2.39
C THR A 208 -20.50 7.26 -3.31
N SER A 209 -19.25 7.65 -3.01
CA SER A 209 -18.11 7.34 -3.86
C SER A 209 -17.72 5.86 -3.78
N PHE A 210 -18.39 5.01 -4.57
CA PHE A 210 -18.05 3.59 -4.73
C PHE A 210 -16.54 3.37 -4.89
N LEU A 211 -15.91 4.14 -5.79
CA LEU A 211 -14.48 4.13 -6.04
C LEU A 211 -13.64 4.41 -4.78
N GLY A 212 -14.07 5.35 -3.95
CA GLY A 212 -13.38 5.71 -2.70
C GLY A 212 -13.52 4.65 -1.60
N HIS A 213 -14.65 3.95 -1.53
CA HIS A 213 -14.82 2.84 -0.59
C HIS A 213 -14.08 1.58 -1.05
N LEU A 214 -14.17 1.25 -2.34
CA LEU A 214 -13.42 0.16 -2.96
C LEU A 214 -11.90 0.38 -2.79
N SER A 215 -11.41 1.58 -3.07
CA SER A 215 -10.00 1.92 -2.87
C SER A 215 -9.58 1.83 -1.40
N GLY A 216 -10.48 2.16 -0.46
CA GLY A 216 -10.30 1.91 0.96
C GLY A 216 -10.07 0.43 1.30
N ILE A 217 -10.93 -0.46 0.80
CA ILE A 217 -10.79 -1.91 1.00
C ILE A 217 -9.45 -2.39 0.42
N LEU A 218 -9.13 -2.00 -0.81
CA LEU A 218 -7.87 -2.34 -1.47
C LEU A 218 -6.65 -1.79 -0.70
N ALA A 219 -6.74 -0.57 -0.18
CA ALA A 219 -5.69 0.05 0.65
C ALA A 219 -5.42 -0.76 1.92
N GLY A 220 -6.47 -1.23 2.60
CA GLY A 220 -6.33 -2.12 3.76
C GLY A 220 -5.63 -3.43 3.41
N LEU A 221 -5.97 -4.04 2.27
CA LEU A 221 -5.32 -5.27 1.79
C LEU A 221 -3.85 -5.04 1.43
N VAL A 222 -3.54 -3.94 0.71
CA VAL A 222 -2.18 -3.54 0.35
C VAL A 222 -1.35 -3.26 1.61
N TYR A 223 -1.92 -2.57 2.60
CA TYR A 223 -1.25 -2.30 3.86
C TYR A 223 -0.89 -3.58 4.61
N LEU A 224 -1.83 -4.53 4.72
CA LEU A 224 -1.57 -5.83 5.36
C LEU A 224 -0.51 -6.64 4.59
N TRP A 225 -0.56 -6.62 3.27
CA TRP A 225 0.46 -7.24 2.43
C TRP A 225 1.84 -6.61 2.67
N LEU A 226 1.91 -5.27 2.68
CA LEU A 226 3.15 -4.54 2.91
C LEU A 226 3.69 -4.79 4.33
N LYS A 227 2.84 -4.76 5.35
CA LYS A 227 3.22 -5.05 6.74
C LYS A 227 3.79 -6.47 6.88
N ARG A 228 3.19 -7.47 6.22
CA ARG A 228 3.72 -8.84 6.19
C ARG A 228 5.05 -8.92 5.45
N ALA A 229 5.20 -8.21 4.33
CA ALA A 229 6.41 -8.21 3.51
C ALA A 229 7.58 -7.47 4.18
N LEU A 230 7.32 -6.35 4.86
CA LEU A 230 8.32 -5.53 5.56
C LEU A 230 8.74 -6.11 6.92
N ASN A 231 7.95 -7.04 7.48
CA ASN A 231 8.36 -7.83 8.64
C ASN A 231 9.34 -8.97 8.26
N GLY A 232 9.89 -8.97 7.03
CA GLY A 232 11.09 -9.71 6.61
C GLY A 232 12.34 -8.80 6.53
N PRO A 233 13.54 -9.33 6.24
CA PRO A 233 14.79 -8.57 6.41
C PRO A 233 14.89 -7.30 5.54
N ASP A 234 15.20 -6.21 6.26
CA ASP A 234 15.60 -4.83 5.93
C ASP A 234 14.66 -3.92 5.08
N PRO A 235 14.02 -2.90 5.70
CA PRO A 235 12.98 -2.05 5.08
C PRO A 235 13.48 -0.96 4.12
N VAL A 236 14.78 -0.64 4.12
CA VAL A 236 15.34 0.47 3.31
C VAL A 236 15.55 0.06 1.85
N THR A 237 15.89 -1.21 1.60
CA THR A 237 16.12 -1.75 0.25
C THR A 237 14.80 -1.94 -0.51
N LEU A 238 13.71 -2.25 0.20
CA LEU A 238 12.37 -2.45 -0.36
C LEU A 238 11.68 -1.15 -0.77
N LEU A 239 11.82 -0.07 0.00
CA LEU A 239 11.27 1.24 -0.38
C LEU A 239 11.92 1.78 -1.65
N MET A 240 13.26 1.67 -1.76
CA MET A 240 13.99 2.07 -2.97
C MET A 240 13.64 1.18 -4.17
N SER A 241 13.53 -0.14 -3.98
CA SER A 241 13.09 -1.07 -5.04
C SER A 241 11.66 -0.79 -5.51
N SER A 242 10.74 -0.45 -4.60
CA SER A 242 9.32 -0.28 -4.93
C SER A 242 9.06 1.04 -5.66
N ILE A 243 9.68 2.13 -5.21
CA ILE A 243 9.65 3.41 -5.92
C ILE A 243 10.35 3.26 -7.27
N ALA A 244 11.53 2.63 -7.32
CA ALA A 244 12.24 2.40 -8.58
C ALA A 244 11.43 1.52 -9.55
N LYS A 245 10.75 0.47 -9.09
CA LYS A 245 9.91 -0.38 -9.94
C LYS A 245 8.68 0.35 -10.46
N VAL A 246 8.00 1.13 -9.63
CA VAL A 246 6.83 1.93 -10.06
C VAL A 246 7.23 3.03 -11.05
N VAL A 247 8.38 3.68 -10.84
CA VAL A 247 8.89 4.73 -11.74
C VAL A 247 9.45 4.15 -13.05
N THR A 248 10.08 2.96 -13.01
CA THR A 248 10.66 2.34 -14.20
C THR A 248 9.68 1.47 -14.99
N TRP A 249 8.54 1.07 -14.42
CA TRP A 249 7.54 0.24 -15.10
C TRP A 249 6.95 0.88 -16.37
N PRO A 250 6.56 2.17 -16.39
CA PRO A 250 6.10 2.83 -17.62
C PRO A 250 7.20 2.92 -18.69
N VAL A 251 8.45 3.16 -18.26
CA VAL A 251 9.61 3.28 -19.16
C VAL A 251 9.94 1.93 -19.80
N ARG A 252 9.94 0.85 -19.01
CA ARG A 252 10.19 -0.52 -19.51
C ARG A 252 9.06 -1.03 -20.39
N PHE A 253 7.81 -0.69 -20.08
CA PHE A 253 6.66 -1.01 -20.92
C PHE A 253 6.74 -0.30 -22.28
N ALA A 254 7.11 1.00 -22.29
CA ALA A 254 7.34 1.76 -23.52
C ALA A 254 8.56 1.26 -24.32
N GLN A 255 9.66 0.92 -23.63
CA GLN A 255 10.84 0.32 -24.26
C GLN A 255 10.53 -1.04 -24.91
N ASN A 256 9.73 -1.89 -24.25
CA ASN A 256 9.32 -3.17 -24.81
C ASN A 256 8.39 -3.01 -26.03
N LEU A 257 7.51 -2.01 -26.04
CA LEU A 257 6.71 -1.65 -27.22
C LEU A 257 7.59 -1.16 -28.38
N LEU A 258 8.62 -0.36 -28.10
CA LEU A 258 9.57 0.13 -29.11
C LEU A 258 10.49 -0.98 -29.64
N TRP A 259 10.93 -1.91 -28.79
CA TRP A 259 11.79 -3.03 -29.19
C TRP A 259 11.02 -4.06 -30.02
N SER A 260 9.73 -4.25 -29.73
CA SER A 260 8.81 -5.06 -30.54
C SER A 260 8.62 -4.46 -31.94
N ALA A 261 8.60 -3.13 -32.05
CA ALA A 261 8.51 -2.43 -33.34
C ALA A 261 9.84 -2.44 -34.13
N HIS A 262 11.00 -2.48 -33.46
CA HIS A 262 12.31 -2.44 -34.12
C HIS A 262 12.82 -3.82 -34.60
N SER A 263 12.31 -4.91 -34.05
CA SER A 263 12.74 -6.28 -34.40
C SER A 263 12.10 -6.86 -35.67
N GLN A 264 11.09 -6.19 -36.24
CA GLN A 264 10.43 -6.63 -37.48
C GLN A 264 11.02 -6.05 -38.79
N GLY A 265 12.09 -5.25 -38.72
CA GLY A 265 12.65 -4.57 -39.90
C GLY A 265 14.10 -4.92 -40.20
N ARG A 266 14.38 -6.12 -40.75
CA ARG A 266 15.45 -6.39 -41.74
C ARG A 266 15.58 -7.89 -42.03
N PHE A 267 14.85 -8.35 -43.04
CA PHE A 267 15.18 -9.55 -43.81
C PHE A 267 15.48 -9.14 -45.26
N THR A 268 16.35 -9.91 -45.93
CA THR A 268 17.00 -9.73 -47.26
C THR A 268 18.39 -9.08 -47.18
N GLY A 269 19.48 -9.61 -47.72
CA GLY A 269 19.82 -10.88 -48.38
C GLY A 269 21.30 -10.82 -48.82
N ARG A 270 21.84 -11.94 -49.32
CA ARG A 270 23.14 -12.11 -50.04
C ARG A 270 24.46 -12.17 -49.23
N GLY A 271 25.00 -13.40 -49.09
CA GLY A 271 26.18 -13.85 -49.85
C GLY A 271 27.63 -13.58 -49.35
N ARG A 272 28.34 -14.71 -49.13
CA ARG A 272 29.77 -15.01 -49.39
C ARG A 272 30.91 -14.63 -48.40
N VAL A 273 31.53 -15.71 -47.89
CA VAL A 273 32.96 -16.08 -47.66
C VAL A 273 33.94 -15.11 -46.97
N GLY A 274 34.49 -15.57 -45.85
CA GLY A 274 35.95 -15.74 -45.68
C GLY A 274 36.81 -14.61 -45.11
N ARG A 275 37.47 -14.93 -43.98
CA ARG A 275 38.87 -14.62 -43.61
C ARG A 275 39.15 -13.45 -42.63
N ARG A 276 39.82 -13.86 -41.53
CA ARG A 276 40.85 -13.23 -40.66
C ARG A 276 40.56 -11.93 -39.87
N GLN A 277 40.54 -12.13 -38.54
CA GLN A 277 41.32 -11.45 -37.49
C GLN A 277 41.74 -9.98 -37.67
N SER A 278 41.20 -9.13 -36.79
CA SER A 278 41.97 -8.21 -35.90
C SER A 278 41.00 -7.70 -34.83
N ALA A 279 41.08 -8.17 -33.59
CA ALA A 279 41.86 -7.55 -32.50
C ALA A 279 41.30 -6.19 -32.05
N ARG A 280 40.41 -6.22 -31.05
CA ARG A 280 40.37 -5.40 -29.83
C ARG A 280 38.96 -5.44 -29.24
N ASP A 281 38.80 -6.27 -28.22
CA ASP A 281 38.03 -6.00 -26.99
C ASP A 281 37.94 -7.30 -26.18
N ALA A 282 38.71 -7.35 -25.09
CA ALA A 282 38.86 -8.54 -24.25
C ALA A 282 37.57 -8.78 -23.44
N PRO A 283 36.97 -9.99 -23.47
CA PRO A 283 35.88 -10.32 -22.58
C PRO A 283 36.46 -10.59 -21.18
N ARG A 284 35.93 -9.89 -20.17
CA ARG A 284 36.17 -10.19 -18.74
C ARG A 284 35.84 -11.67 -18.51
N ARG A 285 36.84 -12.48 -18.21
CA ARG A 285 36.66 -13.90 -17.91
C ARG A 285 35.93 -14.00 -16.57
N LEU A 286 34.68 -14.48 -16.60
CA LEU A 286 33.86 -14.82 -15.45
C LEU A 286 33.65 -16.34 -15.47
N TRP A 287 33.48 -16.97 -14.31
CA TRP A 287 33.04 -18.36 -14.20
C TRP A 287 31.76 -18.45 -13.38
N ARG A 288 30.83 -19.28 -13.82
CA ARG A 288 29.53 -19.46 -13.16
C ARG A 288 29.62 -20.58 -12.15
N CYS A 289 29.23 -20.32 -10.90
CA CYS A 289 29.23 -21.33 -9.84
C CYS A 289 28.21 -22.44 -10.15
N SER A 290 28.63 -23.71 -10.08
CA SER A 290 27.77 -24.88 -10.30
C SER A 290 26.67 -25.02 -9.23
N THR A 291 26.90 -24.52 -8.00
CA THR A 291 25.95 -24.64 -6.88
C THR A 291 24.89 -23.54 -6.86
N CYS A 292 25.30 -22.26 -6.97
CA CYS A 292 24.39 -21.12 -6.77
C CYS A 292 24.20 -20.24 -8.00
N THR A 293 24.81 -20.60 -9.14
CA THR A 293 24.72 -19.87 -10.42
C THR A 293 25.27 -18.43 -10.43
N TYR A 294 25.94 -18.01 -9.35
CA TYR A 294 26.60 -16.71 -9.27
C TYR A 294 27.81 -16.65 -10.21
N ASP A 295 27.96 -15.53 -10.93
CA ASP A 295 29.07 -15.28 -11.86
C ASP A 295 30.25 -14.65 -11.11
N ASN A 296 31.28 -15.44 -10.85
CA ASN A 296 32.49 -15.04 -10.13
C ASN A 296 33.56 -14.54 -11.09
N SER A 297 34.47 -13.71 -10.59
CA SER A 297 35.68 -13.30 -11.32
C SER A 297 36.57 -14.52 -11.62
N ALA A 298 37.20 -14.58 -12.79
CA ALA A 298 38.20 -15.62 -13.08
C ALA A 298 39.46 -15.55 -12.19
N SER A 299 39.63 -14.48 -11.39
CA SER A 299 40.71 -14.35 -10.41
C SER A 299 40.42 -15.04 -9.07
N THR A 300 39.20 -15.53 -8.85
CA THR A 300 38.81 -16.20 -7.60
C THR A 300 38.44 -17.65 -7.89
N ASP A 301 39.02 -18.58 -7.12
CA ASP A 301 38.72 -20.02 -7.23
C ASP A 301 37.63 -20.47 -6.26
N ILE A 302 37.05 -19.53 -5.51
CA ILE A 302 35.97 -19.78 -4.53
C ILE A 302 34.83 -18.81 -4.85
N CYS A 303 33.61 -19.33 -4.82
CA CYS A 303 32.41 -18.54 -5.05
C CYS A 303 32.16 -17.54 -3.91
N GLU A 304 32.05 -16.25 -4.22
CA GLU A 304 31.85 -15.18 -3.22
C GLU A 304 30.53 -15.31 -2.44
N MET A 305 29.52 -15.95 -3.03
CA MET A 305 28.19 -16.06 -2.43
C MET A 305 27.99 -17.30 -1.56
N CYS A 306 28.62 -18.43 -1.91
CA CYS A 306 28.35 -19.72 -1.26
C CYS A 306 29.61 -20.48 -0.86
N ASN A 307 30.79 -19.89 -1.03
CA ASN A 307 32.09 -20.48 -0.72
C ASN A 307 32.37 -21.84 -1.40
N THR A 308 31.64 -22.17 -2.48
CA THR A 308 31.92 -23.37 -3.29
C THR A 308 33.17 -23.16 -4.14
N ALA A 309 34.11 -24.10 -4.12
CA ALA A 309 35.33 -24.06 -4.93
C ALA A 309 35.03 -24.31 -6.42
N ARG A 310 35.81 -23.69 -7.30
CA ARG A 310 35.74 -23.86 -8.75
C ARG A 310 36.25 -25.23 -9.16
N GLU A 311 35.44 -25.96 -9.92
CA GLU A 311 35.73 -27.35 -10.32
C GLU A 311 36.97 -27.49 -11.24
N ASP A 312 37.35 -26.43 -11.96
CA ASP A 312 38.45 -26.44 -12.94
C ASP A 312 39.85 -26.65 -12.31
N ASN A 313 40.04 -26.40 -11.01
CA ASN A 313 41.34 -26.54 -10.32
C ASN A 313 41.50 -27.82 -9.47
N ALA A 314 40.51 -28.73 -9.48
CA ALA A 314 40.58 -29.97 -8.70
C ALA A 314 41.44 -31.08 -9.37
N PHE A 315 41.85 -30.91 -10.63
CA PHE A 315 42.56 -31.94 -11.41
C PHE A 315 44.07 -31.77 -11.54
N SER A 316 44.67 -30.66 -11.08
CA SER A 316 46.12 -30.44 -11.20
C SER A 316 46.92 -30.78 -9.94
N GLN A 317 46.26 -31.07 -8.80
CA GLN A 317 46.95 -31.30 -7.51
C GLN A 317 46.82 -32.74 -6.98
N ARG A 318 46.32 -33.68 -7.78
CA ARG A 318 46.15 -35.10 -7.39
C ARG A 318 46.98 -36.10 -8.20
N GLN A 319 47.86 -35.63 -9.09
CA GLN A 319 48.71 -36.53 -9.88
C GLN A 319 50.03 -36.94 -9.22
N ASP A 320 50.39 -36.39 -8.05
CA ASP A 320 51.70 -36.70 -7.42
C ASP A 320 51.67 -37.66 -6.22
N HIS A 321 50.50 -38.16 -5.80
CA HIS A 321 50.45 -39.19 -4.74
C HIS A 321 49.33 -40.22 -4.98
N GLN A 322 49.51 -41.08 -5.98
CA GLN A 322 48.81 -42.37 -6.06
C GLN A 322 49.80 -43.50 -6.40
N ALA A 323 50.45 -44.01 -5.36
CA ALA A 323 50.84 -45.40 -5.30
C ALA A 323 50.26 -45.98 -4.00
N GLY A 324 49.22 -46.80 -4.11
CA GLY A 324 48.77 -47.65 -3.01
C GLY A 324 47.26 -47.70 -2.76
N GLY A 325 46.59 -48.66 -3.41
CA GLY A 325 45.63 -49.53 -2.74
C GLY A 325 44.20 -49.03 -2.55
N ASN A 326 43.30 -49.50 -3.42
CA ASN A 326 41.88 -49.67 -3.11
C ASN A 326 41.68 -50.55 -1.86
N GLY A 327 40.84 -50.11 -0.94
CA GLY A 327 40.39 -50.93 0.19
C GLY A 327 39.13 -50.32 0.83
N GLU A 328 37.96 -50.72 0.35
CA GLU A 328 36.67 -50.49 1.03
C GLU A 328 36.73 -51.02 2.47
N LEU A 329 36.47 -50.15 3.45
CA LEU A 329 36.55 -50.50 4.88
C LEU A 329 35.38 -51.42 5.27
N SER A 330 35.71 -52.57 5.84
CA SER A 330 34.73 -53.57 6.31
C SER A 330 33.86 -53.02 7.45
N VAL A 331 32.58 -53.43 7.44
CA VAL A 331 31.53 -53.00 8.40
C VAL A 331 31.93 -53.22 9.86
N ASN A 332 32.77 -54.22 10.14
CA ASN A 332 33.25 -54.49 11.50
C ASN A 332 34.22 -53.42 12.02
N GLU A 333 35.00 -52.80 11.14
CA GLU A 333 35.92 -51.70 11.46
C GLU A 333 35.14 -50.41 11.77
N ILE A 334 34.04 -50.16 11.04
CA ILE A 334 33.13 -49.03 11.30
C ILE A 334 32.40 -49.22 12.64
N ARG A 335 32.02 -50.45 12.99
CA ARG A 335 31.33 -50.76 14.26
C ARG A 335 32.23 -50.53 15.47
N ARG A 336 33.51 -50.91 15.41
CA ARG A 336 34.50 -50.62 16.49
C ARG A 336 34.67 -49.11 16.72
N ARG A 337 34.76 -48.32 15.65
CA ARG A 337 34.94 -46.87 15.74
C ARG A 337 33.72 -46.09 16.25
N ARG A 338 32.52 -46.71 16.24
CA ARG A 338 31.31 -46.11 16.84
C ARG A 338 31.24 -46.37 18.35
N LEU A 339 31.72 -47.52 18.83
CA LEU A 339 31.71 -47.85 20.26
C LEU A 339 32.76 -47.03 21.05
N GLN A 340 33.88 -46.66 20.43
CA GLN A 340 34.90 -45.80 21.07
C GLN A 340 34.49 -44.33 21.23
N ARG A 341 33.34 -43.88 20.72
CA ARG A 341 32.88 -42.48 20.88
C ARG A 341 32.11 -42.22 22.17
N PHE A 342 31.72 -43.24 22.92
CA PHE A 342 30.91 -43.11 24.13
C PHE A 342 31.66 -43.40 25.42
N ASP A 343 33.00 -43.44 25.37
CA ASP A 343 33.86 -43.69 26.54
C ASP A 343 34.82 -42.49 26.81
N ARG A 344 34.32 -41.27 26.62
CA ARG A 344 34.99 -40.02 27.02
C ARG A 344 34.01 -39.01 27.60
#